data_AF-A0A1N6ZDW4-F1
#
_entry.id   AF-A0A1N6ZDW4-F1
#
_cell.length_a   1.000
_cell.length_b   1.000
_cell.length_c   1.000
_cell.angle_alpha   90.00
_cell.angle_beta   90.00
_cell.angle_gamma   90.00
#
_symmetry.space_group_name_H-M   'P 1'
#
loop_
_entity.id
_entity.type
_entity.pdbx_description
1 polymer ?
#
loop_
_entity_poly.entity_id
_entity_poly.type
_entity_poly.pdbx_seq_one_letter_code
_entity_poly.pdbx_strand_id
1 'polypeptide(L)'
;MVVDCVQETHDRGAAPVARPSTTGCLRRAMLLGLVLALTACGHRADVLQPMEVSDSTVGKVDMLVATTRAPSENRALRYAGERGEDVRLDNIIVSIPPADRRRPGEIQWPRGARPDPKTAFVVSKADEMTEDGAMDWFRRTSGGKRR
;
A
#
# COMPACT_ATOMS: atom_id res chain seq x y z
N MET A 1 -11.40 2.76 22.45
CA MET A 1 -10.63 1.83 23.30
C MET A 1 -9.39 2.52 23.85
N VAL A 2 -9.63 3.58 24.63
CA VAL A 2 -8.69 4.10 25.63
C VAL A 2 -9.35 3.62 26.91
N VAL A 3 -8.97 2.43 27.37
CA VAL A 3 -9.61 1.80 28.54
C VAL A 3 -8.90 2.35 29.77
N ASP A 4 -9.57 3.33 30.35
CA ASP A 4 -9.63 3.77 31.73
C ASP A 4 -8.60 3.19 32.71
N CYS A 5 -7.74 4.07 33.20
CA CYS A 5 -7.15 3.96 34.53
C CYS A 5 -7.17 5.34 35.20
N VAL A 6 -8.32 6.00 35.15
CA VAL A 6 -8.61 7.20 35.95
C VAL A 6 -10.04 7.07 36.43
N GLN A 7 -10.24 6.34 37.53
CA GLN A 7 -11.21 6.67 38.57
C GLN A 7 -11.16 5.57 39.64
N GLU A 8 -10.62 5.90 40.81
CA GLU A 8 -11.13 5.37 42.10
C GLU A 8 -10.58 6.26 43.22
N THR A 9 -11.21 7.41 43.48
CA THR A 9 -11.04 8.14 44.74
C THR A 9 -12.41 8.64 45.20
N HIS A 10 -13.17 7.77 45.87
CA HIS A 10 -14.28 8.18 46.73
C HIS A 10 -13.77 8.16 48.18
N ASP A 11 -13.71 9.36 48.76
CA ASP A 11 -13.25 9.69 50.11
C ASP A 11 -13.84 8.78 51.20
N ARG A 12 -12.99 8.07 51.95
CA ARG A 12 -13.07 7.89 53.42
C ARG A 12 -11.71 7.42 53.99
N GLY A 13 -11.14 8.21 54.90
CA GLY A 13 -10.24 7.71 55.94
C GLY A 13 -8.75 7.80 55.64
N ALA A 14 -8.05 8.57 56.48
CA ALA A 14 -6.59 8.67 56.50
C ALA A 14 -5.94 7.28 56.70
N ALA A 15 -5.17 6.85 55.70
CA ALA A 15 -4.30 5.67 55.72
C ALA A 15 -3.03 6.01 54.91
N PRO A 16 -1.88 5.37 55.19
CA PRO A 16 -0.58 5.84 54.73
C PRO A 16 -0.49 5.84 53.20
N VAL A 17 0.01 6.94 52.65
CA VAL A 17 0.26 7.12 51.21
C VAL A 17 1.29 6.08 50.75
N ALA A 18 0.79 4.95 50.26
CA ALA A 18 1.58 3.94 49.58
C ALA A 18 2.09 4.57 48.27
N ARG A 19 3.40 4.81 48.19
CA ARG A 19 4.04 5.30 46.96
C ARG A 19 3.83 4.23 45.87
N PRO A 20 3.18 4.54 44.74
CA PRO A 20 3.00 3.56 43.68
C PRO A 20 4.37 3.11 43.18
N SER A 21 4.58 1.80 43.10
CA SER A 21 5.83 1.19 42.66
C SER A 21 6.12 1.63 41.20
N THR A 22 7.06 2.55 41.03
CA THR A 22 7.47 3.13 39.74
C THR A 22 8.01 2.07 38.76
N THR A 23 8.53 0.96 39.29
CA THR A 23 9.14 -0.13 38.51
C THR A 23 8.15 -0.88 37.62
N GLY A 24 6.88 -1.00 38.03
CA GLY A 24 5.84 -1.70 37.26
C GLY A 24 5.36 -0.91 36.03
N CYS A 25 5.24 0.41 36.17
CA CYS A 25 4.80 1.29 35.09
C CYS A 25 5.85 1.44 33.99
N LEU A 26 7.14 1.53 34.35
CA LEU A 26 8.24 1.59 33.36
C LEU A 26 8.35 0.32 32.52
N ARG A 27 8.21 -0.87 33.15
CA ARG A 27 8.26 -2.14 32.44
C ARG A 27 7.08 -2.33 31.48
N ARG A 28 5.88 -1.88 31.87
CA ARG A 28 4.68 -1.88 31.01
C ARG A 28 4.83 -0.90 29.83
N ALA A 29 5.34 0.30 30.08
CA ALA A 29 5.61 1.28 29.02
C ALA A 29 6.65 0.77 28.00
N MET A 30 7.70 0.11 28.48
CA MET A 30 8.74 -0.50 27.62
C MET A 30 8.17 -1.65 26.76
N LEU A 31 7.35 -2.52 27.34
CA LEU A 31 6.66 -3.59 26.60
C LEU A 31 5.68 -3.03 25.57
N LEU A 32 4.92 -1.98 25.90
CA LEU A 32 4.01 -1.33 24.97
C LEU A 32 4.78 -0.67 23.81
N GLY A 33 5.89 0.00 24.10
CA GLY A 33 6.77 0.60 23.10
C GLY A 33 7.38 -0.44 22.16
N LEU A 34 7.79 -1.59 22.70
CA LEU A 34 8.31 -2.70 21.90
C LEU A 34 7.24 -3.27 20.95
N VAL A 35 6.02 -3.51 21.46
CA VAL A 35 4.90 -4.01 20.66
C VAL A 35 4.52 -3.02 19.55
N LEU A 36 4.50 -1.72 19.84
CA LEU A 36 4.24 -0.69 18.83
C LEU A 36 5.34 -0.63 17.77
N ALA A 37 6.61 -0.76 18.16
CA ALA A 37 7.74 -0.78 17.23
C ALA A 37 7.69 -1.96 16.25
N LEU A 38 7.15 -3.11 16.67
CA LEU A 38 6.97 -4.31 15.83
C LEU A 38 5.92 -4.12 14.72
N THR A 39 4.97 -3.18 14.88
CA THR A 39 3.89 -2.93 13.89
C THR A 39 4.24 -1.86 12.84
N ALA A 40 5.44 -1.28 12.89
CA ALA A 40 5.82 -0.15 12.02
C ALA A 40 6.07 -0.52 10.55
N CYS A 41 6.13 -1.82 10.21
CA CYS A 41 6.32 -2.27 8.84
C CYS A 41 4.97 -2.36 8.11
N GLY A 42 4.58 -1.30 7.40
CA GLY A 42 3.34 -1.24 6.62
C GLY A 42 3.58 -1.07 5.13
N HIS A 43 2.81 -1.79 4.30
CA HIS A 43 2.74 -1.60 2.85
C HIS A 43 1.54 -0.71 2.48
N ARG A 44 1.65 0.06 1.39
CA ARG A 44 0.61 1.00 0.94
C ARG A 44 -0.42 0.21 0.12
N ALA A 45 -1.60 -0.03 0.69
CA ALA A 45 -2.58 -0.96 0.10
C ALA A 45 -3.36 -0.40 -1.11
N ASP A 46 -3.30 0.91 -1.38
CA ASP A 46 -4.24 1.56 -2.31
C ASP A 46 -3.66 1.90 -3.70
N VAL A 47 -2.46 1.40 -4.02
CA VAL A 47 -1.71 1.87 -5.20
C VAL A 47 -2.14 1.22 -6.51
N LEU A 48 -2.75 0.01 -6.47
CA LEU A 48 -3.20 -0.69 -7.68
C LEU A 48 -4.69 -0.55 -7.95
N GLN A 49 -5.40 0.30 -7.21
CA GLN A 49 -6.80 0.56 -7.47
C GLN A 49 -6.95 1.24 -8.84
N PRO A 50 -7.62 0.61 -9.82
CA PRO A 50 -7.79 1.21 -11.14
C PRO A 50 -8.68 2.44 -11.08
N MET A 51 -8.30 3.47 -11.84
CA MET A 51 -9.12 4.65 -12.06
C MET A 51 -9.11 5.07 -13.53
N GLU A 52 -10.21 5.67 -13.98
CA GLU A 52 -10.31 6.17 -15.34
C GLU A 52 -9.32 7.33 -15.59
N VAL A 53 -8.53 7.23 -16.67
CA VAL A 53 -7.59 8.26 -17.12
C VAL A 53 -7.91 8.60 -18.58
N SER A 54 -8.65 9.69 -18.77
CA SER A 54 -9.10 10.19 -20.08
C SER A 54 -8.22 11.29 -20.68
N ASP A 55 -7.20 11.77 -19.95
CA ASP A 55 -6.36 12.88 -20.38
C ASP A 55 -5.25 12.40 -21.35
N SER A 56 -5.27 12.94 -22.58
CA SER A 56 -4.30 12.60 -23.63
C SER A 56 -2.90 13.16 -23.40
N THR A 57 -2.74 14.15 -22.52
CA THR A 57 -1.43 14.72 -22.15
C THR A 57 -0.63 13.80 -21.23
N VAL A 58 -1.29 12.81 -20.62
CA VAL A 58 -0.68 11.84 -19.72
C VAL A 58 -0.25 10.62 -20.52
N GLY A 59 1.03 10.27 -20.43
CA GLY A 59 1.56 9.07 -21.07
C GLY A 59 1.00 7.80 -20.43
N LYS A 60 1.14 6.65 -21.10
CA LYS A 60 0.74 5.35 -20.54
C LYS A 60 1.86 4.33 -20.76
N VAL A 61 2.11 3.51 -19.74
CA VAL A 61 2.89 2.27 -19.88
C VAL A 61 1.91 1.12 -19.78
N ASP A 62 1.83 0.33 -20.84
CA ASP A 62 1.15 -0.95 -20.83
C ASP A 62 2.14 -2.03 -20.41
N MET A 63 1.80 -2.85 -19.41
CA MET A 63 2.69 -3.84 -18.81
C MET A 63 2.00 -5.19 -18.63
N LEU A 64 2.63 -6.23 -19.16
CA LEU A 64 2.35 -7.61 -18.78
C LEU A 64 3.06 -7.93 -17.46
N VAL A 65 2.31 -8.34 -16.45
CA VAL A 65 2.81 -8.78 -15.16
C VAL A 65 2.66 -10.28 -15.04
N ALA A 66 3.77 -10.98 -14.81
CA ALA A 66 3.79 -12.40 -14.49
C ALA A 66 4.32 -12.58 -13.07
N THR A 67 3.52 -13.16 -12.17
CA THR A 67 3.84 -13.26 -10.74
C THR A 67 3.39 -14.59 -10.13
N THR A 68 4.10 -15.09 -9.13
CA THR A 68 3.70 -16.26 -8.33
C THR A 68 3.07 -15.87 -7.00
N ARG A 69 2.67 -14.60 -6.84
CA ARG A 69 2.02 -14.14 -5.61
C ARG A 69 0.57 -14.61 -5.57
N ALA A 70 0.11 -15.00 -4.39
CA ALA A 70 -1.30 -15.34 -4.20
C ALA A 70 -2.18 -14.11 -4.47
N PRO A 71 -3.38 -14.26 -5.03
CA PRO A 71 -4.29 -13.14 -5.21
C PRO A 71 -4.74 -12.57 -3.86
N SER A 72 -4.97 -11.27 -3.80
CA SER A 72 -5.63 -10.63 -2.66
C SER A 72 -7.11 -10.44 -2.95
N GLU A 73 -7.96 -10.60 -1.92
CA GLU A 73 -9.37 -10.19 -1.97
C GLU A 73 -9.52 -8.67 -2.11
N ASN A 74 -8.53 -7.90 -1.62
CA ASN A 74 -8.52 -6.46 -1.79
C ASN A 74 -8.00 -6.10 -3.18
N ARG A 75 -8.89 -5.55 -4.02
CA ARG A 75 -8.60 -5.10 -5.38
C ARG A 75 -7.44 -4.10 -5.44
N ALA A 76 -7.33 -3.22 -4.46
CA ALA A 76 -6.30 -2.19 -4.43
C ALA A 76 -4.91 -2.75 -4.10
N LEU A 77 -4.85 -3.88 -3.39
CA LEU A 77 -3.64 -4.61 -3.07
C LEU A 77 -3.23 -5.57 -4.20
N ARG A 78 -4.23 -6.17 -4.88
CA ARG A 78 -4.14 -7.16 -5.99
C ARG A 78 -3.43 -8.47 -5.64
N TYR A 79 -2.25 -8.42 -5.02
CA TYR A 79 -1.43 -9.56 -4.64
C TYR A 79 -1.18 -9.60 -3.13
N ALA A 80 -1.36 -10.76 -2.53
CA ALA A 80 -1.03 -11.00 -1.14
C ALA A 80 0.50 -11.12 -0.91
N GLY A 81 0.90 -11.11 0.36
CA GLY A 81 2.29 -11.30 0.77
C GLY A 81 2.82 -12.73 0.59
N GLU A 82 1.94 -13.70 0.37
CA GLU A 82 2.29 -15.11 0.21
C GLU A 82 2.47 -15.50 -1.27
N ARG A 83 3.05 -16.68 -1.51
CA ARG A 83 3.10 -17.28 -2.85
C ARG A 83 1.83 -18.10 -3.10
N GLY A 84 1.30 -18.03 -4.31
CA GLY A 84 0.23 -18.89 -4.79
C GLY A 84 0.78 -20.19 -5.37
N GLU A 85 -0.12 -21.09 -5.73
CA GLU A 85 0.21 -22.39 -6.34
C GLU A 85 0.67 -22.22 -7.80
N ASP A 86 0.08 -21.26 -8.52
CA ASP A 86 0.31 -21.04 -9.96
C ASP A 86 0.90 -19.66 -10.27
N VAL A 87 1.44 -19.52 -11.49
CA VAL A 87 1.77 -18.22 -12.08
C VAL A 87 0.49 -17.51 -12.49
N ARG A 88 0.35 -16.25 -12.10
CA ARG A 88 -0.72 -15.34 -12.52
C ARG A 88 -0.20 -14.35 -13.53
N LEU A 89 -1.01 -14.09 -14.55
CA LEU A 89 -0.74 -13.13 -15.62
C LEU A 89 -1.77 -12.00 -15.53
N ASP A 90 -1.31 -10.76 -15.46
CA ASP A 90 -2.17 -9.58 -15.41
C ASP A 90 -1.72 -8.54 -16.44
N ASN A 91 -2.68 -7.74 -16.92
CA ASN A 91 -2.43 -6.54 -17.72
C ASN A 91 -2.56 -5.30 -16.84
N ILE A 92 -1.45 -4.63 -16.55
CA ILE A 92 -1.45 -3.40 -15.75
C ILE A 92 -1.04 -2.21 -16.62
N ILE A 93 -1.90 -1.20 -16.69
CA ILE A 93 -1.61 0.05 -17.41
C ILE A 93 -1.45 1.18 -16.40
N VAL A 94 -0.24 1.77 -16.35
CA VAL A 94 0.11 2.86 -15.44
C VAL A 94 0.24 4.16 -16.22
N SER A 95 -0.28 5.26 -15.66
CA SER A 95 -0.13 6.59 -16.23
C SER A 95 1.27 7.15 -15.95
N ILE A 96 1.85 7.84 -16.92
CA ILE A 96 3.09 8.62 -16.74
C ILE A 96 2.72 10.10 -16.76
N PRO A 97 2.91 10.83 -15.65
CA PRO A 97 2.75 12.27 -15.64
C PRO A 97 3.65 12.96 -16.69
N PRO A 98 3.24 14.12 -17.24
CA PRO A 98 4.06 14.92 -18.15
C PRO A 98 5.47 15.18 -17.61
N ALA A 99 6.46 15.20 -18.51
CA ALA A 99 7.88 15.26 -18.14
C ALA A 99 8.27 16.53 -17.35
N ASP A 100 7.57 17.65 -17.58
CA ASP A 100 7.70 18.91 -16.85
C ASP A 100 7.12 18.86 -15.42
N ARG A 101 6.27 17.87 -15.14
CA ARG A 101 5.61 17.69 -13.83
C ARG A 101 6.13 16.51 -13.03
N ARG A 102 6.93 15.61 -13.63
CA ARG A 102 7.60 14.51 -12.93
C ARG A 102 9.09 14.71 -12.77
N ARG A 103 9.65 14.23 -11.66
CA ARG A 103 11.09 14.17 -11.43
C ARG A 103 11.63 12.82 -11.94
N PRO A 104 12.57 12.79 -12.91
CA PRO A 104 13.17 11.54 -13.36
C PRO A 104 13.85 10.80 -12.19
N GLY A 105 13.64 9.48 -12.12
CA GLY A 105 14.17 8.64 -11.04
C GLY A 105 13.35 8.62 -9.75
N GLU A 106 12.26 9.39 -9.67
CA GLU A 106 11.36 9.41 -8.50
C GLU A 106 9.96 8.92 -8.87
N ILE A 107 9.38 8.06 -8.01
CA ILE A 107 7.97 7.67 -8.11
C ILE A 107 7.14 8.67 -7.30
N GLN A 108 6.44 9.55 -8.00
CA GLN A 108 5.52 10.51 -7.39
C GLN A 108 4.19 9.82 -7.09
N TRP A 109 3.97 9.54 -5.80
CA TRP A 109 2.72 8.96 -5.32
C TRP A 109 1.62 10.02 -5.22
N PRO A 110 0.35 9.65 -5.49
CA PRO A 110 -0.77 10.55 -5.33
C PRO A 110 -0.89 10.99 -3.87
N ARG A 111 -1.25 12.26 -3.68
CA ARG A 111 -1.46 12.87 -2.37
C ARG A 111 -2.91 13.31 -2.25
N GLY A 112 -3.50 13.13 -1.07
CA GLY A 112 -4.88 13.50 -0.80
C GLY A 112 -5.90 12.46 -1.27
N ALA A 113 -7.18 12.81 -1.15
CA ALA A 113 -8.29 11.87 -1.35
C ALA A 113 -8.59 11.53 -2.82
N ARG A 114 -8.12 12.34 -3.78
CA ARG A 114 -8.35 12.13 -5.22
C ARG A 114 -7.01 12.13 -5.96
N PRO A 115 -6.57 10.97 -6.48
CA PRO A 115 -5.36 10.88 -7.30
C PRO A 115 -5.49 11.72 -8.58
N ASP A 116 -4.42 12.41 -8.98
CA ASP A 116 -4.34 13.17 -10.23
C ASP A 116 -3.23 12.59 -11.14
N PRO A 117 -3.58 12.03 -12.31
CA PRO A 117 -2.61 11.45 -13.25
C PRO A 117 -1.61 12.46 -13.84
N LYS A 118 -1.85 13.77 -13.71
CA LYS A 118 -0.93 14.83 -14.17
C LYS A 118 0.22 15.10 -13.22
N THR A 119 0.10 14.66 -11.96
CA THR A 119 1.04 14.98 -10.89
C THR A 119 1.55 13.74 -10.16
N ALA A 120 0.92 12.59 -10.38
CA ALA A 120 1.30 11.33 -9.78
C ALA A 120 1.07 10.15 -10.72
N PHE A 121 1.82 9.07 -10.49
CA PHE A 121 1.59 7.80 -11.17
C PHE A 121 0.31 7.16 -10.62
N VAL A 122 -0.63 6.82 -11.50
CA VAL A 122 -1.86 6.13 -11.14
C VAL A 122 -2.07 4.91 -12.04
N VAL A 123 -2.75 3.91 -11.51
CA VAL A 123 -3.12 2.72 -12.28
C VAL A 123 -4.43 2.99 -13.00
N SER A 124 -4.43 2.85 -14.32
CA SER A 124 -5.60 3.00 -15.17
C SER A 124 -6.30 1.69 -15.50
N LYS A 125 -5.58 0.56 -15.42
CA LYS A 125 -6.10 -0.78 -15.65
C LYS A 125 -5.28 -1.78 -14.84
N ALA A 126 -5.93 -2.77 -14.23
CA ALA A 126 -5.29 -3.91 -13.58
C ALA A 126 -6.22 -5.12 -13.67
N ASP A 127 -6.16 -5.82 -14.80
CA ASP A 127 -7.05 -6.95 -15.09
C ASP A 127 -6.25 -8.25 -15.22
N GLU A 128 -6.87 -9.36 -14.86
CA GLU A 128 -6.31 -10.69 -15.11
C GLU A 128 -6.30 -11.01 -16.61
N MET A 129 -5.31 -11.78 -17.02
CA MET A 129 -5.09 -12.13 -18.41
C MET A 129 -4.82 -13.63 -18.55
N THR A 130 -5.37 -14.22 -19.60
CA THR A 130 -5.08 -15.61 -19.96
C THR A 130 -3.69 -15.72 -20.60
N GLU A 131 -3.16 -16.94 -20.70
CA GLU A 131 -1.89 -17.19 -21.39
C GLU A 131 -1.93 -16.74 -22.85
N ASP A 132 -3.02 -17.05 -23.57
CA ASP A 132 -3.24 -16.58 -24.95
C ASP A 132 -3.26 -15.05 -25.02
N GLY A 133 -3.96 -14.40 -24.09
CA GLY A 133 -4.02 -12.94 -24.00
C GLY A 133 -2.65 -12.32 -23.74
N ALA A 134 -1.84 -12.94 -22.89
CA ALA A 134 -0.48 -12.49 -22.58
C ALA A 134 0.45 -12.66 -23.79
N MET A 135 0.31 -13.77 -24.53
CA MET A 135 1.07 -13.99 -25.76
C MET A 135 0.70 -12.98 -26.84
N ASP A 136 -0.59 -12.68 -26.99
CA ASP A 136 -1.06 -11.65 -27.94
C ASP A 136 -0.59 -10.25 -27.55
N TRP A 137 -0.64 -9.91 -26.26
CA TRP A 137 -0.04 -8.69 -25.74
C TRP A 137 1.45 -8.62 -26.08
N PHE A 138 2.20 -9.70 -25.82
CA PHE A 138 3.63 -9.73 -26.07
C PHE A 138 3.95 -9.53 -27.56
N ARG A 139 3.22 -10.21 -28.46
CA ARG A 139 3.38 -10.03 -29.91
C ARG A 139 3.12 -8.59 -30.35
N ARG A 140 2.10 -7.93 -29.78
CA ARG A 140 1.78 -6.53 -30.10
C ARG A 140 2.83 -5.55 -29.58
N THR A 141 3.40 -5.79 -28.39
CA THR A 141 4.25 -4.80 -27.69
C THR A 141 5.75 -5.03 -27.92
N SER A 142 6.20 -6.26 -28.16
CA SER A 142 7.63 -6.62 -28.30
C SER A 142 8.32 -6.11 -29.57
N GLY A 143 7.57 -5.62 -30.56
CA GLY A 143 8.10 -5.10 -31.83
C GLY A 143 8.78 -3.71 -31.75
N GLY A 144 8.88 -3.12 -30.55
CA GLY A 144 9.52 -1.81 -30.35
C GLY A 144 11.05 -1.86 -30.56
N LYS A 145 11.60 -0.80 -31.17
CA LYS A 145 13.03 -0.64 -31.47
C LYS A 145 13.88 -0.97 -30.23
N ARG A 146 14.61 -2.09 -30.28
CA ARG A 146 15.65 -2.47 -29.29
C ARG A 146 16.58 -1.27 -29.12
N ARG A 147 16.61 -0.70 -27.92
CA ARG A 147 17.57 0.34 -27.53
C ARG A 147 18.89 -0.29 -27.13
#